data_AF-A0A9X5CJ28-F1
#
_entry.id   AF-A0A9X5CJ28-F1
#
_cell.length_a   1.000
_cell.length_b   1.000
_cell.length_c   1.000
_cell.angle_alpha   90.00
_cell.angle_beta   90.00
_cell.angle_gamma   90.00
#
_symmetry.space_group_name_H-M   'P 1'
#
loop_
_entity.id
_entity.type
_entity.pdbx_description
1 polymer ?
#
loop_
_entity_poly.entity_id
_entity_poly.type
_entity_poly.pdbx_seq_one_letter_code
_entity_poly.pdbx_strand_id
1 'polypeptide(L)'
;MAEGRVARQVPAYGPYTVAPGYPDFFLADEKRRTAATETYFATGTSPAERRRTEREYEVRWVLDRRGALDDPALRPVARGPRGEVLYAVP
;
A
#
# COMPACT_ATOMS: atom_id res chain seq x y z
N MET A 1 18.68 26.98 -26.66
CA MET A 1 19.02 25.54 -26.64
C MET A 1 19.70 25.26 -25.32
N ALA A 2 18.99 24.67 -24.36
CA ALA A 2 19.58 24.14 -23.13
C ALA A 2 19.25 22.66 -23.11
N GLU A 3 20.27 21.86 -23.42
CA GLU A 3 20.23 20.41 -23.41
C GLU A 3 20.44 19.95 -21.96
N GLY A 4 19.40 19.44 -21.32
CA GLY A 4 19.45 19.05 -19.91
C GLY A 4 18.28 18.16 -19.56
N ARG A 5 18.48 16.84 -19.67
CA ARG A 5 17.53 15.83 -19.19
C ARG A 5 17.43 15.91 -17.66
N VAL A 6 16.60 16.80 -17.14
CA VAL A 6 16.31 16.89 -15.71
C VAL A 6 14.83 16.63 -15.48
N ALA A 7 14.48 15.34 -15.38
CA ALA A 7 13.35 14.82 -14.60
C ALA A 7 13.23 13.29 -14.78
N ARG A 8 14.32 12.53 -14.54
CA ARG A 8 14.21 11.06 -14.33
C ARG A 8 14.49 10.62 -12.90
N GLN A 9 14.59 11.58 -12.00
CA GLN A 9 14.49 11.37 -10.57
C GLN A 9 13.69 12.56 -10.06
N VAL A 10 12.37 12.40 -9.93
CA VAL A 10 11.64 13.26 -9.00
C VAL A 10 12.17 12.83 -7.63
N PRO A 11 12.89 13.69 -6.89
CA PRO A 11 13.15 13.40 -5.49
C PRO A 11 11.77 13.16 -4.88
N ALA A 12 11.56 12.03 -4.23
CA ALA A 12 10.31 11.67 -3.58
C ALA A 12 10.11 12.55 -2.31
N TYR A 13 10.17 13.85 -2.50
CA TYR A 13 10.03 14.94 -1.55
C TYR A 13 9.01 15.95 -2.09
N GLY A 14 7.98 15.46 -2.79
CA GLY A 14 6.76 16.23 -2.97
C GLY A 14 5.95 16.21 -1.68
N PRO A 15 5.10 17.23 -1.42
CA PRO A 15 4.20 17.30 -0.25
C PRO A 15 3.24 16.10 -0.07
N TYR A 16 3.27 15.16 -1.00
CA TYR A 16 2.44 13.95 -1.04
C TYR A 16 3.22 12.65 -0.76
N THR A 17 4.51 12.71 -0.45
CA THR A 17 5.34 11.50 -0.29
C THR A 17 5.47 11.04 1.16
N VAL A 18 5.33 11.97 2.09
CA VAL A 18 5.25 11.70 3.53
C VAL A 18 3.86 12.15 3.94
N ALA A 19 3.11 11.29 4.62
CA ALA A 19 1.81 11.68 5.16
C ALA A 19 2.01 12.94 6.02
N PRO A 20 1.28 14.04 5.73
CA PRO A 20 1.43 15.26 6.51
C PRO A 20 1.10 14.99 7.98
N GLY A 21 1.75 15.72 8.90
CA GLY A 21 1.45 15.63 10.33
C GLY A 21 0.08 16.23 10.72
N TYR A 22 -0.72 16.63 9.73
CA TYR A 22 -2.05 17.18 9.86
C TYR A 22 -3.02 16.38 8.97
N PRO A 23 -4.33 16.32 9.32
CA PRO A 23 -5.30 15.54 8.55
C PRO A 23 -5.32 15.93 7.08
N ASP A 24 -5.41 14.94 6.19
CA ASP A 24 -5.56 15.21 4.77
C ASP A 24 -7.02 15.64 4.50
N PHE A 25 -7.24 16.95 4.36
CA PHE A 25 -8.56 17.52 4.09
C PHE A 25 -9.18 17.02 2.78
N PHE A 26 -8.38 16.54 1.84
CA PHE A 26 -8.86 15.97 0.57
C PHE A 26 -9.19 14.49 0.67
N LEU A 27 -8.82 13.82 1.76
CA LEU A 27 -9.12 12.43 2.06
C LEU A 27 -10.07 12.34 3.25
N ALA A 28 -11.33 12.73 3.04
CA ALA A 28 -12.34 12.79 4.10
C ALA A 28 -12.54 11.45 4.84
N ASP A 29 -12.20 10.33 4.21
CA ASP A 29 -12.28 8.97 4.77
C ASP A 29 -10.92 8.42 5.26
N GLU A 30 -9.90 9.26 5.47
CA GLU A 30 -8.55 8.87 5.92
C GLU A 30 -8.59 7.92 7.12
N LYS A 31 -9.30 8.31 8.18
CA LYS A 31 -9.43 7.48 9.40
C LYS A 31 -10.01 6.09 9.12
N ARG A 32 -10.95 6.01 8.18
CA ARG A 32 -11.58 4.75 7.79
C ARG A 32 -10.60 3.86 7.01
N ARG A 33 -9.81 4.45 6.11
CA ARG A 33 -8.76 3.74 5.35
C ARG A 33 -7.65 3.24 6.25
N THR A 34 -7.24 4.03 7.24
CA THR A 34 -6.25 3.62 8.24
C THR A 34 -6.77 2.43 9.05
N ALA A 35 -7.97 2.52 9.61
CA ALA A 35 -8.58 1.42 10.36
C ALA A 35 -8.79 0.15 9.51
N ALA A 36 -9.15 0.31 8.23
CA ALA A 36 -9.25 -0.81 7.29
C ALA A 36 -7.89 -1.48 7.04
N THR A 37 -6.82 -0.69 6.93
CA THR A 37 -5.45 -1.20 6.77
C THR A 37 -4.99 -1.95 8.02
N GLU A 38 -5.23 -1.40 9.20
CA GLU A 38 -4.91 -2.06 10.47
C GLU A 38 -5.65 -3.40 10.59
N THR A 39 -6.96 -3.40 10.28
CA THR A 39 -7.77 -4.61 10.27
C THR A 39 -7.25 -5.62 9.24
N TYR A 40 -6.88 -5.18 8.04
CA TYR A 40 -6.39 -6.06 6.98
C TYR A 40 -5.16 -6.88 7.40
N PHE A 41 -4.24 -6.25 8.14
CA PHE A 41 -3.00 -6.86 8.63
C PHE A 41 -3.11 -7.45 10.05
N ALA A 42 -4.25 -7.31 10.72
CA ALA A 42 -4.44 -7.87 12.05
C ALA A 42 -4.40 -9.41 12.03
N THR A 43 -3.86 -9.98 13.11
CA THR A 43 -3.89 -11.43 13.33
C THR A 43 -5.33 -11.90 13.49
N GLY A 44 -5.72 -12.92 12.72
CA GLY A 44 -7.07 -13.50 12.79
C GLY A 44 -8.08 -12.90 11.81
N THR A 45 -7.71 -11.85 11.06
CA THR A 45 -8.56 -11.34 9.97
C THR A 45 -8.75 -12.42 8.92
N SER A 46 -10.01 -12.70 8.60
CA SER A 46 -10.33 -13.78 7.67
C SER A 46 -9.94 -13.42 6.23
N PRO A 47 -9.62 -14.42 5.38
CA PRO A 47 -9.39 -14.18 3.96
C PRO A 47 -10.57 -13.47 3.27
N ALA A 48 -11.81 -13.77 3.68
CA ALA A 48 -13.00 -13.12 3.15
C ALA A 48 -13.07 -11.61 3.44
N GLU A 49 -12.68 -11.21 4.65
CA GLU A 49 -12.59 -9.79 5.04
C GLU A 49 -11.48 -9.07 4.29
N ARG A 50 -10.30 -9.70 4.13
CA ARG A 50 -9.21 -9.16 3.30
C ARG A 50 -9.68 -8.93 1.87
N ARG A 51 -10.33 -9.93 1.27
CA ARG A 51 -10.92 -9.83 -0.08
C ARG A 51 -11.99 -8.74 -0.19
N ARG A 52 -12.77 -8.52 0.87
CA ARG A 52 -13.75 -7.43 0.90
C ARG A 52 -13.06 -6.08 0.85
N THR A 53 -12.05 -5.86 1.68
CA THR A 53 -11.25 -4.63 1.70
C THR A 53 -10.56 -4.38 0.36
N GLU A 54 -9.98 -5.42 -0.24
CA GLU A 54 -9.34 -5.33 -1.56
C GLU A 54 -10.30 -4.86 -2.65
N ARG A 55 -11.53 -5.40 -2.68
CA ARG A 55 -12.56 -4.95 -3.62
C ARG A 55 -13.08 -3.56 -3.31
N GLU A 56 -13.30 -3.24 -2.04
CA GLU A 56 -13.84 -1.94 -1.60
C GLU A 56 -12.94 -0.77 -2.00
N TYR A 57 -11.62 -0.96 -1.91
CA TYR A 57 -10.63 0.07 -2.23
C TYR A 57 -9.91 -0.17 -3.56
N GLU A 58 -10.41 -1.09 -4.40
CA GLU A 58 -9.82 -1.44 -5.71
C GLU A 58 -8.31 -1.72 -5.64
N VAL A 59 -7.89 -2.43 -4.59
CA VAL A 59 -6.49 -2.72 -4.30
C VAL A 59 -5.92 -3.62 -5.40
N ARG A 60 -4.83 -3.17 -6.03
CA ARG A 60 -4.09 -3.97 -7.02
C ARG A 60 -2.85 -4.64 -6.44
N TRP A 61 -2.29 -4.04 -5.41
CA TRP A 61 -1.01 -4.43 -4.85
C TRP A 61 -1.04 -4.40 -3.33
N VAL A 62 -0.43 -5.40 -2.71
CA VAL A 62 -0.29 -5.48 -1.26
C VAL A 62 1.19 -5.70 -0.94
N LEU A 63 1.76 -4.81 -0.12
CA LEU A 63 3.13 -4.94 0.36
C LEU A 63 3.13 -5.46 1.79
N ASP A 64 3.59 -6.68 1.97
CA ASP A 64 3.81 -7.27 3.29
C ASP A 64 5.28 -7.12 3.70
N ARG A 65 5.52 -6.51 4.85
CA ARG A 65 6.88 -6.36 5.41
C ARG A 65 7.16 -7.32 6.57
N ARG A 66 6.13 -7.96 7.12
CA ARG A 66 6.21 -8.73 8.36
C ARG A 66 5.89 -10.21 8.17
N GLY A 67 5.58 -10.64 6.95
CA GLY A 67 5.07 -11.99 6.69
C GLY A 67 3.72 -12.22 7.37
N ALA A 68 2.96 -11.15 7.60
CA ALA A 68 1.64 -11.24 8.24
C ALA A 68 0.59 -11.88 7.32
N LEU A 69 0.86 -11.90 6.02
CA LEU A 69 -0.02 -12.48 5.01
C LEU A 69 0.50 -13.86 4.61
N ASP A 70 -0.15 -14.89 5.15
CA ASP A 70 -0.12 -16.25 4.62
C ASP A 70 -1.43 -16.51 3.85
N ASP A 71 -1.68 -15.68 2.83
CA ASP A 71 -2.90 -15.79 2.01
C ASP A 71 -2.58 -16.47 0.67
N PRO A 72 -3.07 -17.71 0.43
CA PRO A 72 -2.78 -18.44 -0.80
C PRO A 72 -3.39 -17.80 -2.05
N ALA A 73 -4.32 -16.86 -1.87
CA ALA A 73 -5.05 -16.24 -2.97
C ALA A 73 -4.33 -14.99 -3.51
N LEU A 74 -3.29 -14.51 -2.83
CA LEU A 74 -2.43 -13.43 -3.29
C LEU A 74 -1.25 -13.98 -4.12
N ARG A 75 -0.95 -13.35 -5.26
CA ARG A 75 0.14 -13.79 -6.12
C ARG A 75 1.43 -13.00 -5.84
N PRO A 76 2.50 -13.60 -5.30
CA PRO A 76 3.76 -12.89 -5.08
C PRO A 76 4.38 -12.49 -6.42
N VAL A 77 4.80 -11.24 -6.56
CA VAL A 77 5.41 -10.72 -7.81
C VAL A 77 6.83 -10.19 -7.61
N ALA A 78 7.18 -9.76 -6.40
CA ALA A 78 8.51 -9.27 -6.08
C ALA A 78 8.84 -9.48 -4.60
N ARG A 79 10.14 -9.57 -4.30
CA ARG A 79 10.66 -9.63 -2.94
C ARG A 79 11.65 -8.50 -2.70
N GLY A 80 11.53 -7.86 -1.55
CA GLY A 80 12.41 -6.80 -1.10
C GLY A 80 13.68 -7.32 -0.43
N PRO A 81 14.71 -6.47 -0.29
CA PRO A 81 15.99 -6.84 0.28
C PRO A 81 15.94 -7.19 1.78
N ARG A 82 14.85 -6.86 2.48
CA ARG A 82 14.66 -7.20 3.91
C ARG A 82 13.55 -8.23 4.12
N GLY A 83 13.22 -8.99 3.08
CA GLY A 83 12.19 -10.03 3.16
C GLY A 83 10.76 -9.51 2.96
N GLU A 84 10.59 -8.27 2.52
CA GLU A 84 9.28 -7.78 2.10
C GLU A 84 8.76 -8.57 0.89
N VAL A 85 7.45 -8.74 0.77
CA VAL A 85 6.82 -9.39 -0.38
C VAL A 85 5.76 -8.45 -0.96
N LEU A 86 5.87 -8.19 -2.26
CA LEU A 86 4.83 -7.51 -3.02
C LEU A 86 3.93 -8.56 -3.67
N TYR A 87 2.64 -8.48 -3.37
CA TYR A 87 1.62 -9.34 -3.95
C TYR A 87 0.76 -8.57 -4.94
N ALA A 88 0.43 -9.23 -6.06
CA ALA A 88 -0.67 -8.83 -6.92
C ALA A 88 -1.98 -9.39 -6.37
N VAL A 89 -3.00 -8.52 -6.28
CA VAL A 89 -4.38 -8.95 -6.05
C VAL A 89 -4.96 -9.43 -7.40
N PRO A 90 -5.54 -10.64 -7.46
CA PRO A 90 -6.17 -11.16 -8.68
C PRO A 90 -7.50 -10.47 -9.02
#